data_AF-A0A8J1VS57-F1
#
_entry.id   AF-A0A8J1VS57-F1
#
_cell.length_a   1.000
_cell.length_b   1.000
_cell.length_c   1.000
_cell.angle_alpha   90.00
_cell.angle_beta   90.00
_cell.angle_gamma   90.00
#
_symmetry.space_group_name_H-M   'P 1'
#
loop_
_entity.id
_entity.type
_entity.pdbx_description
1 polymer ?
#
loop_
_entity_poly.entity_id
_entity_poly.type
_entity_poly.pdbx_seq_one_letter_code
_entity_poly.pdbx_strand_id
1 'polypeptide(L)'
;MATSPGPVRQPSIAGPSTPSPSSPLTSTPLRRNQTNLESNAVERITPTRRSSALSASGVEQRRARRQELRTFYGLKKDHEAGVGDEERQGGRNKVKDGDPLDIDTLSFNPGAYYEELISKSSLSGLMKTAHSLSAGMHLTSHALLLPHALILSFHLAANRQSHFLDIGNLHSSRYALVYNHHHQLFAAGDTISHLNSRTPLLRSIVTDLQHSFSKMSRLVDAVALPEQHDQLAPQDRDKVEMGVERFRLMVIAGEPAEEIRRCYEGFREQLEKGAEDPSGGRREMLAECRKYLDGLPASNGHTATHEGI
;
A
#
# COMPACT_ATOMS: atom_id res chain seq x y z
N MET A 1 58.75 -13.87 18.15
CA MET A 1 58.77 -14.99 17.19
C MET A 1 58.29 -16.24 17.92
N ALA A 2 57.04 -16.63 17.72
CA ALA A 2 56.48 -17.86 18.27
C ALA A 2 55.49 -18.41 17.25
N THR A 3 55.88 -19.49 16.59
CA THR A 3 55.12 -20.20 15.55
C THR A 3 54.22 -21.24 16.20
N SER A 4 52.91 -21.14 15.98
CA SER A 4 51.90 -22.11 16.46
C SER A 4 51.44 -22.99 15.28
N PRO A 5 51.46 -24.33 15.39
CA PRO A 5 50.99 -25.23 14.34
C PRO A 5 49.51 -25.61 14.51
N GLY A 6 48.73 -25.57 13.42
CA GLY A 6 47.49 -26.36 13.29
C GLY A 6 47.75 -27.68 12.53
N PRO A 7 46.73 -28.35 11.96
CA PRO A 7 45.43 -28.76 12.51
C PRO A 7 45.28 -30.31 12.52
N VAL A 8 44.44 -30.88 13.38
CA VAL A 8 44.10 -32.32 13.33
C VAL A 8 42.72 -32.51 12.70
N ARG A 9 42.73 -33.13 11.51
CA ARG A 9 41.58 -33.67 10.77
C ARG A 9 40.93 -34.82 11.55
N GLN A 10 39.62 -34.80 11.72
CA GLN A 10 38.82 -36.00 12.04
C GLN A 10 38.12 -36.55 10.78
N PRO A 11 37.99 -37.87 10.65
CA PRO A 11 37.41 -38.53 9.47
C PRO A 11 35.87 -38.58 9.51
N SER A 12 35.28 -38.37 8.34
CA SER A 12 33.87 -38.54 8.02
C SER A 12 33.44 -40.00 8.17
N ILE A 13 32.38 -40.23 8.96
CA ILE A 13 31.66 -41.50 8.99
C ILE A 13 30.48 -41.39 8.02
N ALA A 14 30.56 -42.18 6.94
CA ALA A 14 29.48 -42.38 5.98
C ALA A 14 28.39 -43.29 6.59
N GLY A 15 27.15 -42.84 6.52
CA GLY A 15 25.95 -43.62 6.87
C GLY A 15 25.13 -43.97 5.62
N PRO A 16 24.40 -45.10 5.63
CA PRO A 16 23.86 -45.75 4.44
C PRO A 16 22.61 -45.10 3.87
N SER A 17 22.58 -45.00 2.53
CA SER A 17 21.47 -44.61 1.68
C SER A 17 20.31 -45.62 1.76
N THR A 18 19.12 -45.14 2.05
CA THR A 18 17.86 -45.87 1.90
C THR A 18 17.22 -45.57 0.54
N PRO A 19 16.67 -46.57 -0.17
CA PRO A 19 16.05 -46.37 -1.48
C PRO A 19 14.63 -45.82 -1.37
N SER A 20 14.34 -44.78 -2.17
CA SER A 20 13.01 -44.19 -2.35
C SER A 20 12.13 -45.07 -3.25
N PRO A 21 10.84 -45.28 -2.93
CA PRO A 21 9.89 -45.87 -3.86
C PRO A 21 9.35 -44.82 -4.85
N SER A 22 9.62 -45.07 -6.12
CA SER A 22 9.08 -44.37 -7.29
C SER A 22 7.67 -44.86 -7.64
N SER A 23 6.73 -43.95 -7.90
CA SER A 23 5.49 -44.12 -8.70
C SER A 23 4.77 -42.76 -8.87
N PRO A 24 3.85 -42.58 -9.82
CA PRO A 24 4.07 -42.48 -11.26
C PRO A 24 3.69 -41.09 -11.81
N LEU A 25 4.13 -40.82 -13.04
CA LEU A 25 3.87 -39.62 -13.82
C LEU A 25 2.38 -39.53 -14.21
N THR A 26 1.71 -38.45 -13.83
CA THR A 26 0.46 -38.00 -14.48
C THR A 26 0.77 -36.76 -15.30
N SER A 27 0.52 -36.91 -16.60
CA SER A 27 0.80 -36.01 -17.70
C SER A 27 -0.21 -34.86 -17.85
N THR A 28 0.32 -33.70 -18.25
CA THR A 28 -0.27 -32.62 -19.10
C THR A 28 -1.31 -31.62 -18.56
N PRO A 29 -1.44 -30.40 -19.16
CA PRO A 29 -0.62 -29.78 -20.22
C PRO A 29 -0.02 -28.39 -19.88
N LEU A 30 1.04 -28.06 -20.64
CA LEU A 30 1.59 -26.73 -20.83
C LEU A 30 0.52 -25.74 -21.30
N ARG A 31 0.47 -24.55 -20.69
CA ARG A 31 -0.10 -23.36 -21.32
C ARG A 31 1.01 -22.45 -21.82
N ARG A 32 1.32 -22.63 -23.10
CA ARG A 32 2.07 -21.72 -24.00
C ARG A 32 1.19 -20.50 -24.32
N ASN A 33 1.80 -19.33 -24.37
CA ASN A 33 1.49 -18.14 -25.21
C ASN A 33 2.48 -17.04 -24.77
N GLN A 34 3.69 -16.96 -25.33
CA GLN A 34 4.06 -16.22 -26.54
C GLN A 34 3.48 -14.79 -26.64
N THR A 35 4.37 -13.82 -26.36
CA THR A 35 4.71 -12.61 -27.14
C THR A 35 3.59 -11.82 -27.83
N ASN A 36 3.48 -10.53 -27.49
CA ASN A 36 3.56 -9.51 -28.54
C ASN A 36 4.07 -8.16 -28.01
N LEU A 37 4.99 -7.57 -28.76
CA LEU A 37 5.55 -6.24 -28.62
C LEU A 37 4.66 -5.23 -29.38
N GLU A 38 4.67 -3.99 -28.87
CA GLU A 38 4.49 -2.71 -29.56
C GLU A 38 3.19 -2.40 -30.31
N SER A 39 2.45 -1.42 -29.77
CA SER A 39 2.20 -0.18 -30.51
C SER A 39 1.75 0.95 -29.58
N ASN A 40 2.45 2.08 -29.73
CA ASN A 40 2.13 3.42 -29.24
C ASN A 40 0.67 3.84 -29.51
N ALA A 41 -0.01 4.39 -28.51
CA ALA A 41 -0.98 5.47 -28.69
C ALA A 41 -1.22 6.19 -27.36
N VAL A 42 -0.86 7.47 -27.35
CA VAL A 42 -1.18 8.46 -26.32
C VAL A 42 -2.68 8.75 -26.39
N GLU A 43 -3.42 8.54 -25.31
CA GLU A 43 -4.71 9.24 -25.11
C GLU A 43 -5.10 9.31 -23.63
N ARG A 44 -5.42 10.53 -23.19
CA ARG A 44 -5.93 10.92 -21.87
C ARG A 44 -7.34 10.37 -21.66
N ILE A 45 -7.61 9.58 -20.61
CA ILE A 45 -8.97 9.47 -20.02
C ILE A 45 -8.90 9.27 -18.49
N THR A 46 -9.84 9.95 -17.83
CA THR A 46 -10.17 10.14 -16.42
C THR A 46 -10.49 8.86 -15.59
N PRO A 47 -10.55 8.96 -14.24
CA PRO A 47 -10.81 7.79 -13.38
C PRO A 47 -12.30 7.43 -13.34
N THR A 48 -12.73 6.49 -14.18
CA THR A 48 -14.07 5.89 -14.07
C THR A 48 -14.05 4.71 -13.11
N ARG A 49 -14.67 4.94 -11.95
CA ARG A 49 -15.18 3.99 -10.96
C ARG A 49 -15.85 2.78 -11.63
N ARG A 50 -15.14 1.64 -11.73
CA ARG A 50 -15.71 0.36 -12.17
C ARG A 50 -16.42 -0.34 -11.01
N SER A 51 -17.69 -0.03 -10.84
CA SER A 51 -18.66 -0.92 -10.18
C SER A 51 -19.04 -2.01 -11.18
N SER A 52 -18.35 -3.15 -11.13
CA SER A 52 -18.75 -4.35 -11.87
C SER A 52 -19.69 -5.19 -11.00
N ALA A 53 -20.91 -5.36 -11.54
CA ALA A 53 -22.00 -6.21 -11.10
C ALA A 53 -21.58 -7.47 -10.33
N LEU A 54 -22.04 -7.56 -9.08
CA LEU A 54 -22.04 -8.78 -8.29
C LEU A 54 -23.13 -9.70 -8.83
N SER A 55 -22.75 -10.89 -9.28
CA SER A 55 -23.68 -11.99 -9.46
C SER A 55 -24.39 -12.26 -8.13
N ALA A 56 -25.72 -12.36 -8.16
CA ALA A 56 -26.54 -12.63 -6.97
C ALA A 56 -26.07 -13.89 -6.18
N SER A 57 -25.42 -14.85 -6.85
CA SER A 57 -24.81 -16.03 -6.23
C SER A 57 -23.67 -15.71 -5.26
N GLY A 58 -22.90 -14.65 -5.50
CA GLY A 58 -21.75 -14.29 -4.67
C GLY A 58 -22.12 -13.59 -3.37
N VAL A 59 -23.28 -12.91 -3.34
CA VAL A 59 -23.79 -12.24 -2.14
C VAL A 59 -24.37 -13.27 -1.16
N GLU A 60 -25.12 -14.24 -1.67
CA GLU A 60 -25.70 -15.34 -0.88
C GLU A 60 -24.60 -16.20 -0.24
N GLN A 61 -23.58 -16.59 -1.01
CA GLN A 61 -22.47 -17.41 -0.50
C GLN A 61 -21.63 -16.66 0.54
N ARG A 62 -21.48 -15.35 0.38
CA ARG A 62 -20.79 -14.49 1.35
C ARG A 62 -21.66 -14.24 2.60
N ARG A 63 -22.98 -14.38 2.52
CA ARG A 63 -23.91 -14.31 3.66
C ARG A 63 -23.91 -15.62 4.44
N ALA A 64 -23.96 -16.76 3.77
CA ALA A 64 -23.87 -18.10 4.37
C ALA A 64 -22.55 -18.28 5.15
N ARG A 65 -21.41 -17.93 4.54
CA ARG A 65 -20.09 -18.02 5.18
C ARG A 65 -19.96 -17.12 6.41
N ARG A 66 -20.62 -15.96 6.42
CA ARG A 66 -20.66 -15.07 7.59
C ARG A 66 -21.55 -15.64 8.70
N GLN A 67 -22.63 -16.33 8.35
CA GLN A 67 -23.48 -17.01 9.34
C GLN A 67 -22.75 -18.18 9.99
N GLU A 68 -22.02 -18.99 9.22
CA GLU A 68 -21.19 -20.09 9.75
C GLU A 68 -20.14 -19.59 10.75
N LEU A 69 -19.43 -18.50 10.42
CA LEU A 69 -18.46 -17.89 11.33
C LEU A 69 -19.13 -17.35 12.60
N ARG A 70 -20.34 -16.78 12.51
CA ARG A 70 -21.08 -16.32 13.70
C ARG A 70 -21.50 -17.49 14.61
N THR A 71 -21.91 -18.61 14.03
CA THR A 71 -22.23 -19.84 14.78
C THR A 71 -21.00 -20.42 15.44
N PHE A 72 -19.86 -20.47 14.73
CA PHE A 72 -18.60 -21.01 15.25
C PHE A 72 -18.04 -20.21 16.44
N TYR A 73 -18.15 -18.88 16.40
CA TYR A 73 -17.67 -18.01 17.49
C TYR A 73 -18.73 -17.70 18.56
N GLY A 74 -19.91 -18.33 18.52
CA GLY A 74 -20.96 -18.10 19.52
C GLY A 74 -21.53 -16.67 19.52
N LEU A 75 -21.35 -15.91 18.43
CA LEU A 75 -21.81 -14.52 18.32
C LEU A 75 -23.30 -14.38 17.95
N LYS A 76 -24.08 -15.46 18.09
CA LYS A 76 -25.53 -15.43 17.88
C LYS A 76 -26.17 -14.72 19.08
N LYS A 77 -26.14 -13.39 19.04
CA LYS A 77 -26.87 -12.53 19.97
C LYS A 77 -28.37 -12.86 19.90
N ASP A 78 -28.93 -13.11 21.07
CA ASP A 78 -30.33 -13.36 21.38
C ASP A 78 -31.23 -12.15 21.10
N HIS A 79 -31.36 -11.77 19.82
CA HIS A 79 -32.32 -10.75 19.37
C HIS A 79 -33.46 -11.35 18.54
N GLU A 80 -33.94 -12.52 18.95
CA GLU A 80 -35.30 -12.98 18.67
C GLU A 80 -35.98 -13.33 20.00
N ALA A 81 -36.17 -12.33 20.84
CA ALA A 81 -37.14 -12.35 21.93
C ALA A 81 -38.13 -11.22 21.67
N GLY A 82 -39.23 -11.57 21.00
CA GLY A 82 -40.30 -10.65 20.65
C GLY A 82 -41.57 -11.40 20.29
N VAL A 83 -42.39 -11.64 21.32
CA VAL A 83 -43.86 -11.80 21.32
C VAL A 83 -44.41 -13.22 21.04
N GLY A 84 -45.15 -13.74 22.03
CA GLY A 84 -46.08 -14.86 21.88
C GLY A 84 -46.40 -15.54 23.22
N ASP A 85 -47.49 -15.10 23.85
CA ASP A 85 -48.14 -15.69 25.02
C ASP A 85 -48.33 -17.22 24.90
N GLU A 86 -48.17 -17.94 26.02
CA GLU A 86 -49.28 -18.73 26.59
C GLU A 86 -48.90 -19.34 27.95
N GLU A 87 -49.83 -19.18 28.87
CA GLU A 87 -49.94 -19.85 30.14
C GLU A 87 -49.75 -21.37 30.00
N ARG A 88 -49.03 -21.98 30.94
CA ARG A 88 -49.51 -23.24 31.53
C ARG A 88 -48.99 -23.43 32.95
N GLN A 89 -49.98 -23.41 33.84
CA GLN A 89 -49.96 -23.85 35.21
C GLN A 89 -49.26 -25.21 35.37
N GLY A 90 -48.47 -25.32 36.44
CA GLY A 90 -47.85 -26.58 36.85
C GLY A 90 -47.34 -26.52 38.29
N GLY A 91 -48.28 -26.61 39.23
CA GLY A 91 -48.13 -27.04 40.63
C GLY A 91 -46.76 -26.90 41.32
N ARG A 92 -46.64 -25.88 42.17
CA ARG A 92 -45.66 -25.83 43.27
C ARG A 92 -45.93 -26.98 44.25
N ASN A 93 -45.28 -28.12 44.05
CA ASN A 93 -44.85 -28.91 45.20
C ASN A 93 -43.70 -28.12 45.83
N LYS A 94 -43.97 -27.48 46.98
CA LYS A 94 -42.92 -27.07 47.92
C LYS A 94 -42.23 -28.36 48.37
N VAL A 95 -41.25 -28.83 47.58
CA VAL A 95 -40.22 -29.72 48.08
C VAL A 95 -39.58 -28.92 49.20
N LYS A 96 -39.75 -29.39 50.45
CA LYS A 96 -39.02 -28.84 51.58
C LYS A 96 -37.57 -28.81 51.14
N ASP A 97 -36.94 -27.63 51.16
CA ASP A 97 -35.49 -27.51 50.97
C ASP A 97 -34.86 -28.32 52.10
N GLY A 98 -34.67 -29.62 51.85
CA GLY A 98 -34.03 -30.53 52.78
C GLY A 98 -32.56 -30.16 52.84
N ASP A 99 -31.95 -30.49 53.98
CA ASP A 99 -30.55 -30.19 54.23
C ASP A 99 -29.70 -30.66 53.04
N PRO A 100 -28.97 -29.77 52.35
CA PRO A 100 -28.18 -30.13 51.16
C PRO A 100 -27.05 -31.14 51.47
N LEU A 101 -26.82 -31.43 52.76
CA LEU A 101 -25.86 -32.41 53.27
C LEU A 101 -26.47 -33.79 53.53
N ASP A 102 -27.79 -33.92 53.51
CA ASP A 102 -28.46 -35.20 53.76
C ASP A 102 -28.53 -36.03 52.47
N ILE A 103 -27.94 -37.23 52.52
CA ILE A 103 -27.74 -38.12 51.37
C ILE A 103 -29.09 -38.64 50.82
N ASP A 104 -30.12 -38.67 51.67
CA ASP A 104 -31.44 -39.19 51.32
C ASP A 104 -32.35 -38.13 50.66
N THR A 105 -31.90 -36.87 50.54
CA THR A 105 -32.69 -35.77 49.97
C THR A 105 -32.36 -35.54 48.48
N LEU A 106 -33.39 -35.26 47.66
CA LEU A 106 -33.22 -35.00 46.21
C LEU A 106 -32.34 -33.78 45.85
N SER A 107 -32.15 -32.85 46.78
CA SER A 107 -31.28 -31.67 46.63
C SER A 107 -29.84 -31.91 47.14
N PHE A 108 -29.45 -33.16 47.37
CA PHE A 108 -28.12 -33.52 47.84
C PHE A 108 -27.03 -32.96 46.91
N ASN A 109 -26.16 -32.11 47.47
CA ASN A 109 -25.01 -31.59 46.74
C ASN A 109 -23.75 -32.37 47.16
N PRO A 110 -23.26 -33.30 46.32
CA PRO A 110 -22.12 -34.13 46.68
C PRO A 110 -20.87 -33.29 46.93
N GLY A 111 -20.66 -32.19 46.18
CA GLY A 111 -19.50 -31.33 46.35
C GLY A 111 -19.45 -30.68 47.74
N ALA A 112 -20.58 -30.10 48.19
CA ALA A 112 -20.66 -29.47 49.50
C ALA A 112 -20.50 -30.48 50.66
N TYR A 113 -21.08 -31.68 50.51
CA TYR A 113 -20.93 -32.76 51.48
C TYR A 113 -19.47 -33.20 51.64
N TYR A 114 -18.74 -33.41 50.53
CA TYR A 114 -17.32 -33.81 50.60
C TYR A 114 -16.43 -32.72 51.18
N GLU A 115 -16.65 -31.46 50.79
CA GLU A 115 -15.90 -30.33 51.35
C GLU A 115 -16.10 -30.19 52.86
N GLU A 116 -17.33 -30.38 53.34
CA GLU A 116 -17.62 -30.40 54.78
C GLU A 116 -16.99 -31.60 55.48
N LEU A 117 -17.07 -32.80 54.87
CA LEU A 117 -16.51 -34.02 55.44
C LEU A 117 -14.98 -33.93 55.56
N ILE A 118 -14.29 -33.38 54.56
CA ILE A 118 -12.84 -33.15 54.58
C ILE A 118 -12.47 -32.09 55.61
N SER A 119 -13.28 -31.04 55.73
CA SER A 119 -13.00 -29.92 56.64
C SER A 119 -13.27 -30.25 58.11
N LYS A 120 -14.31 -31.04 58.41
CA LYS A 120 -14.76 -31.32 59.78
C LYS A 120 -14.36 -32.70 60.31
N SER A 121 -14.16 -33.70 59.45
CA SER A 121 -13.83 -35.05 59.91
C SER A 121 -12.32 -35.30 59.92
N SER A 122 -11.81 -35.85 61.02
CA SER A 122 -10.44 -36.35 61.06
C SER A 122 -10.32 -37.62 60.21
N LEU A 123 -9.10 -37.97 59.78
CA LEU A 123 -8.84 -39.15 58.95
C LEU A 123 -9.49 -40.44 59.47
N SER A 124 -9.55 -40.63 60.80
CA SER A 124 -10.21 -41.79 61.40
C SER A 124 -11.72 -41.76 61.24
N GLY A 125 -12.35 -40.58 61.22
CA GLY A 125 -13.75 -40.37 60.88
C GLY A 125 -14.03 -40.70 59.41
N LEU A 126 -13.17 -40.21 58.50
CA LEU A 126 -13.28 -40.45 57.06
C LEU A 126 -13.14 -41.95 56.71
N MET A 127 -12.23 -42.66 57.39
CA MET A 127 -12.06 -44.11 57.19
C MET A 127 -13.30 -44.89 57.65
N LYS A 128 -13.96 -44.46 58.73
CA LYS A 128 -15.20 -45.07 59.22
C LYS A 128 -16.38 -44.81 58.30
N THR A 129 -16.52 -43.59 57.76
CA THR A 129 -17.59 -43.28 56.79
C THR A 129 -17.38 -44.04 55.48
N ALA A 130 -16.13 -44.11 54.98
CA ALA A 130 -15.79 -44.92 53.82
C ALA A 130 -16.09 -46.42 54.03
N HIS A 131 -15.78 -46.96 55.21
CA HIS A 131 -16.13 -48.35 55.54
C HIS A 131 -17.64 -48.58 55.62
N SER A 132 -18.40 -47.63 56.17
CA SER A 132 -19.87 -47.71 56.24
C SER A 132 -20.50 -47.70 54.84
N LEU A 133 -20.05 -46.81 53.95
CA LEU A 133 -20.50 -46.74 52.56
C LEU A 133 -20.10 -47.99 51.76
N SER A 134 -18.87 -48.47 51.96
CA SER A 134 -18.40 -49.71 51.34
C SER A 134 -19.17 -50.93 51.83
N ALA A 135 -19.52 -50.99 53.11
CA ALA A 135 -20.30 -52.08 53.68
C ALA A 135 -21.74 -52.08 53.16
N GLY A 136 -22.36 -50.90 52.99
CA GLY A 136 -23.68 -50.75 52.38
C GLY A 136 -23.73 -51.18 50.90
N MET A 137 -22.67 -50.90 50.13
CA MET A 137 -22.57 -51.32 48.71
C MET A 137 -22.37 -52.83 48.51
N HIS A 138 -21.86 -53.55 49.51
CA HIS A 138 -21.57 -54.98 49.36
C HIS A 138 -22.83 -55.86 49.45
N LEU A 139 -23.90 -55.40 50.12
CA LEU A 139 -25.17 -56.14 50.20
C LEU A 139 -25.99 -56.09 48.90
N THR A 140 -25.74 -55.12 48.01
CA THR A 140 -26.42 -54.98 46.70
C THR A 140 -25.58 -55.50 45.53
N SER A 141 -24.33 -55.90 45.76
CA SER A 141 -23.35 -56.19 44.70
C SER A 141 -23.45 -57.57 44.03
N HIS A 142 -24.13 -58.57 44.60
CA HIS A 142 -24.05 -59.93 44.01
C HIS A 142 -25.05 -60.21 42.87
N ALA A 143 -26.06 -59.36 42.61
CA ALA A 143 -27.09 -59.64 41.60
C ALA A 143 -27.09 -58.71 40.36
N LEU A 144 -26.36 -57.59 40.35
CA LEU A 144 -26.40 -56.59 39.27
C LEU A 144 -25.01 -56.16 38.72
N LEU A 145 -23.92 -56.84 39.11
CA LEU A 145 -22.55 -56.40 38.83
C LEU A 145 -22.11 -56.59 37.36
N LEU A 146 -22.68 -57.55 36.65
CA LEU A 146 -22.31 -57.87 35.27
C LEU A 146 -22.69 -56.79 34.24
N PRO A 147 -23.91 -56.23 34.23
CA PRO A 147 -24.27 -55.19 33.25
C PRO A 147 -23.54 -53.86 33.50
N HIS A 148 -23.35 -53.46 34.76
CA HIS A 148 -22.73 -52.16 35.07
C HIS A 148 -21.22 -52.13 34.79
N ALA A 149 -20.51 -53.23 35.03
CA ALA A 149 -19.09 -53.35 34.69
C ALA A 149 -18.86 -53.29 33.17
N LEU A 150 -19.77 -53.85 32.37
CA LEU A 150 -19.71 -53.74 30.90
C LEU A 150 -20.02 -52.33 30.41
N ILE A 151 -20.97 -51.62 31.03
CA ILE A 151 -21.28 -50.22 30.68
C ILE A 151 -20.09 -49.30 30.98
N LEU A 152 -19.44 -49.44 32.15
CA LEU A 152 -18.25 -48.66 32.49
C LEU A 152 -17.07 -48.99 31.56
N SER A 153 -16.88 -50.26 31.22
CA SER A 153 -15.84 -50.69 30.27
C SER A 153 -16.09 -50.13 28.87
N PHE A 154 -17.35 -50.10 28.42
CA PHE A 154 -17.75 -49.52 27.14
C PHE A 154 -17.58 -48.00 27.14
N HIS A 155 -17.96 -47.31 28.22
CA HIS A 155 -17.79 -45.86 28.32
C HIS A 155 -16.31 -45.46 28.38
N LEU A 156 -15.48 -46.22 29.10
CA LEU A 156 -14.02 -46.00 29.14
C LEU A 156 -13.37 -46.30 27.78
N ALA A 157 -13.81 -47.34 27.06
CA ALA A 157 -13.34 -47.64 25.72
C ALA A 157 -13.77 -46.56 24.71
N ALA A 158 -15.00 -46.07 24.79
CA ALA A 158 -15.51 -44.98 23.95
C ALA A 158 -14.75 -43.67 24.20
N ASN A 159 -14.49 -43.33 25.47
CA ASN A 159 -13.74 -42.13 25.84
C ASN A 159 -12.24 -42.23 25.43
N ARG A 160 -11.68 -43.44 25.42
CA ARG A 160 -10.33 -43.67 24.89
C ARG A 160 -10.26 -43.54 23.37
N GLN A 161 -11.32 -43.97 22.66
CA GLN A 161 -11.42 -43.84 21.21
C GLN A 161 -11.63 -42.39 20.77
N SER A 162 -12.49 -41.62 21.45
CA SER A 162 -12.68 -40.20 21.16
C SER A 162 -11.38 -39.42 21.30
N HIS A 163 -10.64 -39.66 22.39
CA HIS A 163 -9.35 -39.01 22.62
C HIS A 163 -8.31 -39.35 21.52
N PHE A 164 -8.31 -40.58 21.00
CA PHE A 164 -7.43 -40.96 19.89
C PHE A 164 -7.81 -40.27 18.57
N LEU A 165 -9.11 -40.16 18.29
CA LEU A 165 -9.60 -39.42 17.11
C LEU A 165 -9.27 -37.93 17.20
N ASP A 166 -9.41 -37.32 18.37
CA ASP A 166 -9.09 -35.91 18.58
C ASP A 166 -7.59 -35.62 18.41
N ILE A 167 -6.73 -36.50 18.91
CA ILE A 167 -5.28 -36.43 18.67
C ILE A 167 -4.99 -36.52 17.16
N GLY A 168 -5.62 -37.47 16.45
CA GLY A 168 -5.45 -37.62 15.00
C GLY A 168 -5.89 -36.38 14.22
N ASN A 169 -7.06 -35.82 14.54
CA ASN A 169 -7.59 -34.61 13.94
C ASN A 169 -6.71 -33.39 14.22
N LEU A 170 -6.19 -33.27 15.45
CA LEU A 170 -5.30 -32.19 15.84
C LEU A 170 -3.97 -32.27 15.08
N HIS A 171 -3.42 -33.48 14.92
CA HIS A 171 -2.24 -33.68 14.08
C HIS A 171 -2.50 -33.32 12.63
N SER A 172 -3.60 -33.80 12.04
CA SER A 172 -3.98 -33.46 10.66
C SER A 172 -4.16 -31.95 10.47
N SER A 173 -4.86 -31.28 11.38
CA SER A 173 -5.05 -29.82 11.39
C SER A 173 -3.71 -29.08 11.53
N ARG A 174 -2.82 -29.54 12.41
CA ARG A 174 -1.48 -28.97 12.55
C ARG A 174 -0.67 -29.12 11.27
N TYR A 175 -0.64 -30.32 10.67
CA TYR A 175 0.08 -30.55 9.42
C TYR A 175 -0.49 -29.70 8.28
N ALA A 176 -1.81 -29.61 8.16
CA ALA A 176 -2.47 -28.78 7.16
C ALA A 176 -2.15 -27.29 7.35
N LEU A 177 -2.17 -26.79 8.58
CA LEU A 177 -1.83 -25.41 8.89
C LEU A 177 -0.37 -25.11 8.58
N VAL A 178 0.56 -25.96 9.04
CA VAL A 178 2.00 -25.80 8.80
C VAL A 178 2.29 -25.82 7.31
N TYR A 179 1.73 -26.78 6.57
CA TYR A 179 1.95 -26.89 5.12
C TYR A 179 1.38 -25.69 4.37
N ASN A 180 0.15 -25.27 4.70
CA ASN A 180 -0.48 -24.11 4.08
C ASN A 180 0.33 -22.84 4.36
N HIS A 181 0.73 -22.63 5.61
CA HIS A 181 1.53 -21.47 5.98
C HIS A 181 2.92 -21.50 5.34
N HIS A 182 3.54 -22.66 5.23
CA HIS A 182 4.83 -22.82 4.57
C HIS A 182 4.75 -22.41 3.10
N HIS A 183 3.73 -22.87 2.37
CA HIS A 183 3.52 -22.45 0.99
C HIS A 183 3.24 -20.96 0.87
N GLN A 184 2.47 -20.37 1.79
CA GLN A 184 2.25 -18.92 1.82
C GLN A 184 3.56 -18.16 2.06
N LEU A 185 4.39 -18.61 2.99
CA LEU A 185 5.69 -18.00 3.28
C LEU A 185 6.64 -18.10 2.09
N PHE A 186 6.66 -19.23 1.39
CA PHE A 186 7.44 -19.39 0.16
C PHE A 186 6.94 -18.46 -0.95
N ALA A 187 5.63 -18.43 -1.22
CA ALA A 187 5.06 -17.53 -2.20
C ALA A 187 5.33 -16.05 -1.85
N ALA A 188 5.20 -15.67 -0.57
CA ALA A 188 5.56 -14.34 -0.10
C ALA A 188 7.05 -14.06 -0.31
N GLY A 189 7.92 -15.03 0.02
CA GLY A 189 9.36 -14.96 -0.20
C GLY A 189 9.72 -14.71 -1.67
N ASP A 190 9.08 -15.43 -2.60
CA ASP A 190 9.27 -15.24 -4.04
C ASP A 190 8.86 -13.83 -4.48
N THR A 191 7.72 -13.32 -3.98
CA THR A 191 7.30 -11.94 -4.29
C THR A 191 8.26 -10.89 -3.74
N ILE A 192 8.80 -11.10 -2.53
CA ILE A 192 9.78 -10.20 -1.90
C ILE A 192 11.10 -10.23 -2.68
N SER A 193 11.56 -11.42 -3.07
CA SER A 193 12.76 -11.57 -3.90
C SER A 193 12.61 -10.86 -5.24
N HIS A 194 11.47 -11.03 -5.90
CA HIS A 194 11.16 -10.34 -7.15
C HIS A 194 11.11 -8.82 -6.98
N LEU A 195 10.46 -8.30 -5.94
CA LEU A 195 10.46 -6.88 -5.63
C LEU A 195 11.87 -6.36 -5.36
N ASN A 196 12.65 -7.09 -4.57
CA ASN A 196 14.04 -6.73 -4.27
C ASN A 196 14.93 -6.70 -5.51
N SER A 197 14.73 -7.60 -6.48
CA SER A 197 15.46 -7.54 -7.76
C SER A 197 15.07 -6.33 -8.61
N ARG A 198 13.84 -5.81 -8.46
CA ARG A 198 13.35 -4.66 -9.23
C ARG A 198 13.69 -3.31 -8.61
N THR A 199 13.85 -3.26 -7.28
CA THR A 199 14.28 -2.06 -6.55
C THR A 199 15.55 -1.39 -7.09
N PRO A 200 16.67 -2.10 -7.37
CA PRO A 200 17.87 -1.46 -7.93
C PRO A 200 17.63 -0.89 -9.34
N LEU A 201 16.79 -1.55 -10.16
CA LEU A 201 16.42 -1.04 -11.49
C LEU A 201 15.66 0.29 -11.39
N LEU A 202 14.67 0.35 -10.49
CA LEU A 202 13.92 1.59 -10.24
C LEU A 202 14.84 2.71 -9.74
N ARG A 203 15.77 2.39 -8.84
CA ARG A 203 16.75 3.36 -8.36
C ARG A 203 17.63 3.89 -9.48
N SER A 204 18.08 3.02 -10.40
CA SER A 204 18.85 3.41 -11.59
C SER A 204 18.06 4.36 -12.50
N ILE A 205 16.81 4.03 -12.81
CA ILE A 205 15.97 4.87 -13.68
C ILE A 205 15.75 6.25 -13.04
N VAL A 206 15.51 6.31 -11.72
CA VAL A 206 15.35 7.58 -11.01
C VAL A 206 16.63 8.41 -11.07
N THR A 207 17.80 7.81 -10.90
CA THR A 207 19.08 8.53 -11.03
C THR A 207 19.31 9.02 -12.46
N ASP A 208 18.94 8.24 -13.47
CA ASP A 208 19.04 8.63 -14.89
C ASP A 208 18.11 9.80 -15.21
N LEU A 209 16.88 9.77 -14.70
CA LEU A 209 15.93 10.88 -14.84
C LEU A 209 16.43 12.14 -14.15
N GLN A 210 16.92 12.04 -12.90
CA GLN A 210 17.52 13.17 -12.19
C GLN A 210 18.70 13.76 -12.96
N HIS A 211 19.54 12.93 -13.55
CA HIS A 211 20.64 13.37 -14.40
C HIS A 211 20.13 14.07 -15.67
N SER A 212 19.12 13.52 -16.33
CA SER A 212 18.51 14.13 -17.52
C SER A 212 17.87 15.48 -17.23
N PHE A 213 17.16 15.62 -16.09
CA PHE A 213 16.57 16.89 -15.65
C PHE A 213 17.64 17.91 -15.29
N SER A 214 18.72 17.47 -14.62
CA SER A 214 19.86 18.35 -14.34
C SER A 214 20.51 18.85 -15.63
N LYS A 215 20.64 17.98 -16.63
CA LYS A 215 21.19 18.32 -17.94
C LYS A 215 20.26 19.28 -18.71
N MET A 216 18.96 19.02 -18.70
CA MET A 216 17.97 19.90 -19.32
C MET A 216 17.91 21.25 -18.61
N SER A 217 17.95 21.30 -17.28
CA SER A 217 18.00 22.56 -16.52
C SER A 217 19.22 23.37 -16.93
N ARG A 218 20.41 22.77 -16.94
CA ARG A 218 21.63 23.47 -17.40
C ARG A 218 21.54 23.95 -18.84
N LEU A 219 20.88 23.18 -19.71
CA LEU A 219 20.67 23.58 -21.10
C LEU A 219 19.67 24.73 -21.19
N VAL A 220 18.58 24.69 -20.42
CA VAL A 220 17.61 25.78 -20.31
C VAL A 220 18.28 27.03 -19.78
N ASP A 221 19.12 26.91 -18.75
CA ASP A 221 19.89 28.04 -18.20
C ASP A 221 20.89 28.61 -19.22
N ALA A 222 21.44 27.76 -20.11
CA ALA A 222 22.33 28.20 -21.18
C ALA A 222 21.59 28.80 -22.39
N VAL A 223 20.36 28.34 -22.66
CA VAL A 223 19.49 28.83 -23.75
C VAL A 223 18.72 30.08 -23.33
N ALA A 224 18.40 30.21 -22.04
CA ALA A 224 18.03 31.46 -21.43
C ALA A 224 19.26 32.37 -21.54
N LEU A 225 19.32 33.15 -22.63
CA LEU A 225 20.20 34.30 -22.72
C LEU A 225 20.10 35.05 -21.40
N PRO A 226 21.22 35.52 -20.80
CA PRO A 226 21.13 36.34 -19.62
C PRO A 226 20.20 37.49 -19.97
N GLU A 227 18.97 37.47 -19.43
CA GLU A 227 18.14 38.65 -19.41
C GLU A 227 18.99 39.66 -18.66
N GLN A 228 19.60 40.57 -19.41
CA GLN A 228 20.17 41.79 -18.90
C GLN A 228 19.01 42.59 -18.33
N HIS A 229 18.50 42.17 -17.18
CA HIS A 229 17.48 42.89 -16.46
C HIS A 229 18.20 44.05 -15.77
N ASP A 230 18.29 45.13 -16.53
CA ASP A 230 18.35 46.53 -16.13
C ASP A 230 18.39 46.76 -14.61
N GLN A 231 19.61 46.97 -14.10
CA GLN A 231 19.80 47.86 -12.98
C GLN A 231 19.98 49.28 -13.54
N LEU A 232 19.02 50.14 -13.18
CA LEU A 232 19.08 51.61 -13.23
C LEU A 232 18.72 52.26 -14.57
N ALA A 233 17.43 52.58 -14.74
CA ALA A 233 16.84 53.61 -15.61
C ALA A 233 17.79 54.32 -16.62
N PRO A 234 17.86 53.85 -17.88
CA PRO A 234 18.36 54.62 -19.01
C PRO A 234 17.41 54.55 -20.23
N GLN A 235 16.11 54.25 -20.05
CA GLN A 235 15.19 53.99 -21.17
C GLN A 235 15.09 55.13 -22.21
N ASP A 236 15.37 56.36 -21.81
CA ASP A 236 15.34 57.49 -22.72
C ASP A 236 16.65 57.68 -23.49
N ARG A 237 17.79 57.19 -22.97
CA ARG A 237 19.06 57.29 -23.69
C ARG A 237 19.11 56.33 -24.86
N ASP A 238 18.67 55.09 -24.66
CA ASP A 238 18.71 54.06 -25.71
C ASP A 238 17.76 54.40 -26.87
N LYS A 239 16.58 54.97 -26.57
CA LYS A 239 15.64 55.44 -27.60
C LYS A 239 16.22 56.57 -28.43
N VAL A 240 17.00 57.45 -27.82
CA VAL A 240 17.62 58.58 -28.51
C VAL A 240 18.80 58.10 -29.38
N GLU A 241 19.61 57.19 -28.86
CA GLU A 241 20.72 56.57 -29.60
C GLU A 241 20.22 55.76 -30.81
N MET A 242 19.17 54.95 -30.63
CA MET A 242 18.53 54.25 -31.74
C MET A 242 17.96 55.21 -32.79
N GLY A 243 17.47 56.39 -32.38
CA GLY A 243 17.00 57.43 -33.29
C GLY A 243 18.13 57.97 -34.17
N VAL A 244 19.30 58.28 -33.59
CA VAL A 244 20.48 58.74 -34.33
C VAL A 244 20.98 57.67 -35.30
N GLU A 245 21.07 56.41 -34.86
CA GLU A 245 21.55 55.32 -35.71
C GLU A 245 20.58 55.03 -36.86
N ARG A 246 19.27 55.19 -36.65
CA ARG A 246 18.27 55.12 -37.71
C ARG A 246 18.51 56.17 -38.80
N PHE A 247 18.83 57.42 -38.44
CA PHE A 247 19.18 58.45 -39.43
C PHE A 247 20.42 58.11 -40.22
N ARG A 248 21.46 57.61 -39.52
CA ARG A 248 22.70 57.17 -40.15
C ARG A 248 22.43 56.10 -41.20
N LEU A 249 21.58 55.13 -40.88
CA LEU A 249 21.20 54.05 -41.79
C LEU A 249 20.37 54.56 -42.99
N MET A 250 19.42 55.48 -42.80
CA MET A 250 18.65 56.07 -43.91
C MET A 250 19.55 56.82 -44.91
N VAL A 251 20.57 57.52 -44.41
CA VAL A 251 21.56 58.21 -45.25
C VAL A 251 22.40 57.21 -46.04
N ILE A 252 22.84 56.11 -45.41
CA ILE A 252 23.59 55.04 -46.09
C ILE A 252 22.73 54.34 -47.14
N ALA A 253 21.44 54.17 -46.87
CA ALA A 253 20.49 53.55 -47.79
C ALA A 253 20.12 54.43 -49.00
N GLY A 254 20.55 55.70 -49.02
CA GLY A 254 20.28 56.61 -50.13
C GLY A 254 18.82 57.03 -50.23
N GLU A 255 18.10 57.06 -49.09
CA GLU A 255 16.71 57.52 -49.06
C GLU A 255 16.58 58.99 -49.50
N PRO A 256 15.43 59.39 -50.07
CA PRO A 256 15.24 60.74 -50.56
C PRO A 256 15.39 61.77 -49.43
N ALA A 257 16.09 62.87 -49.70
CA ALA A 257 16.44 63.87 -48.70
C ALA A 257 15.21 64.48 -48.00
N GLU A 258 14.04 64.48 -48.63
CA GLU A 258 12.78 64.95 -48.05
C GLU A 258 12.26 64.01 -46.94
N GLU A 259 12.45 62.71 -47.11
CA GLU A 259 12.00 61.69 -46.15
C GLU A 259 12.90 61.68 -44.90
N ILE A 260 14.21 61.83 -45.11
CA ILE A 260 15.18 62.00 -44.02
C ILE A 260 14.86 63.26 -43.20
N ARG A 261 14.54 64.38 -43.86
CA ARG A 261 14.14 65.64 -43.20
C ARG A 261 12.85 65.50 -42.41
N ARG A 262 11.81 64.88 -42.99
CA ARG A 262 10.53 64.64 -42.30
C ARG A 262 10.71 63.76 -41.07
N CYS A 263 11.53 62.70 -41.19
CA CYS A 263 11.83 61.83 -40.07
C CYS A 263 12.59 62.59 -38.97
N TYR A 264 13.53 63.47 -39.34
CA TYR A 264 14.29 64.31 -38.41
C TYR A 264 13.41 65.29 -37.64
N GLU A 265 12.47 65.95 -38.31
CA GLU A 265 11.53 66.87 -37.67
C GLU A 265 10.65 66.14 -36.64
N GLY A 266 10.13 64.96 -36.98
CA GLY A 266 9.34 64.15 -36.03
C GLY A 266 10.14 63.67 -34.83
N PHE A 267 11.40 63.27 -35.03
CA PHE A 267 12.28 62.86 -33.93
C PHE A 267 12.67 64.05 -33.03
N ARG A 268 12.92 65.22 -33.63
CA ARG A 268 13.19 66.46 -32.90
C ARG A 268 12.00 66.87 -32.03
N GLU A 269 10.77 66.80 -32.56
CA GLU A 269 9.56 67.14 -31.80
C GLU A 269 9.35 66.17 -30.62
N GLN A 270 9.63 64.88 -30.79
CA GLN A 270 9.59 63.89 -29.70
C GLN A 270 10.60 64.20 -28.59
N LEU A 271 11.80 64.65 -28.97
CA LEU A 271 12.84 65.06 -28.03
C LEU A 271 12.49 66.35 -27.28
N GLU A 272 11.90 67.33 -27.96
CA GLU A 272 11.45 68.60 -27.35
C GLU A 272 10.24 68.38 -26.44
N LYS A 273 9.30 67.48 -26.80
CA LYS A 273 8.11 67.16 -25.99
C LYS A 273 8.43 66.39 -24.71
N GLY A 274 9.55 65.66 -24.67
CA GLY A 274 10.04 64.95 -23.48
C GLY A 274 10.97 65.77 -22.58
N ALA A 275 11.10 67.08 -22.78
CA ALA A 275 12.11 67.91 -22.12
C ALA A 275 11.55 68.80 -21.01
N GLU A 276 11.56 68.31 -19.76
CA GLU A 276 11.77 69.18 -18.59
C GLU A 276 13.23 69.14 -18.09
N ASP A 277 14.05 68.21 -18.56
CA ASP A 277 15.44 68.07 -18.09
C ASP A 277 16.47 68.74 -19.03
N PRO A 278 17.24 69.74 -18.55
CA PRO A 278 18.30 70.41 -19.31
C PRO A 278 19.58 69.56 -19.38
N SER A 279 19.47 68.29 -19.75
CA SER A 279 20.63 67.42 -19.93
C SER A 279 21.29 67.69 -21.29
N GLY A 280 22.55 68.15 -21.27
CA GLY A 280 23.30 68.57 -22.46
C GLY A 280 23.46 67.49 -23.55
N GLY A 281 23.33 66.20 -23.19
CA GLY A 281 23.49 65.09 -24.13
C GLY A 281 22.48 65.09 -25.29
N ARG A 282 21.21 65.49 -25.05
CA ARG A 282 20.20 65.52 -26.13
C ARG A 282 20.52 66.58 -27.19
N ARG A 283 21.09 67.72 -26.76
CA ARG A 283 21.48 68.81 -27.64
C ARG A 283 22.70 68.46 -28.50
N GLU A 284 23.64 67.71 -27.92
CA GLU A 284 24.81 67.19 -28.64
C GLU A 284 24.40 66.20 -29.73
N MET A 285 23.47 65.29 -29.45
CA MET A 285 22.99 64.31 -30.43
C MET A 285 22.17 64.96 -31.56
N LEU A 286 21.37 65.99 -31.28
CA LEU A 286 20.71 66.79 -32.34
C LEU A 286 21.73 67.52 -33.23
N ALA A 287 22.84 68.00 -32.65
CA ALA A 287 23.91 68.62 -33.42
C ALA A 287 24.62 67.58 -34.31
N GLU A 288 24.73 66.33 -33.87
CA GLU A 288 25.27 65.24 -34.68
C GLU A 288 24.34 64.88 -35.86
N CYS A 289 23.04 64.72 -35.61
CA CYS A 289 22.05 64.51 -36.67
C CYS A 289 22.06 65.63 -37.72
N ARG A 290 22.26 66.89 -37.28
CA ARG A 290 22.36 68.03 -38.17
C ARG A 290 23.56 67.96 -39.12
N LYS A 291 24.70 67.42 -38.67
CA LYS A 291 25.88 67.23 -39.54
C LYS A 291 25.57 66.30 -40.73
N TYR A 292 24.76 65.26 -40.51
CA TYR A 292 24.36 64.35 -41.58
C TYR A 292 23.40 65.02 -42.57
N LEU A 293 22.55 65.94 -42.10
CA LEU A 293 21.64 66.72 -42.97
C LEU A 293 22.36 67.76 -43.81
N ASP A 294 23.36 68.45 -43.25
CA ASP A 294 24.14 69.48 -43.97
C ASP A 294 25.01 68.86 -45.08
N GLY A 295 25.31 67.56 -45.02
CA GLY A 295 26.03 66.81 -46.05
C GLY A 295 25.15 66.30 -47.21
N LEU A 296 23.82 66.41 -47.13
CA LEU A 296 22.94 65.99 -48.21
C LEU A 296 22.95 67.01 -49.36
N PRO A 297 23.10 66.58 -50.62
CA PRO A 297 23.01 67.49 -51.75
C PRO A 297 21.64 68.16 -51.72
N ALA A 298 21.60 69.50 -51.81
CA ALA A 298 20.36 70.23 -51.99
C ALA A 298 19.64 69.58 -53.18
N SER A 299 18.37 69.19 -52.96
CA SER A 299 17.48 68.57 -53.94
C SER A 299 17.52 69.36 -55.25
N ASN A 300 18.48 69.05 -56.10
CA ASN A 300 18.49 69.45 -57.48
C ASN A 300 17.45 68.54 -58.08
N GLY A 301 16.20 69.01 -58.11
CA GLY A 301 15.06 68.36 -58.74
C GLY A 301 15.30 68.18 -60.24
N HIS A 302 16.26 67.33 -60.60
CA HIS A 302 16.34 66.72 -61.90
C HIS A 302 15.20 65.72 -61.96
N THR A 303 14.04 66.24 -62.31
CA THR A 303 12.99 65.50 -62.99
C THR A 303 13.63 64.92 -64.25
N ALA A 304 14.28 63.77 -64.14
CA ALA A 304 14.62 62.95 -65.27
C ALA A 304 13.28 62.43 -65.81
N THR A 305 12.65 63.26 -66.64
CA THR A 305 11.62 62.84 -67.58
C THR A 305 12.24 61.74 -68.44
N HIS A 306 11.96 60.50 -68.05
CA HIS A 306 12.29 59.30 -68.80
C HIS A 306 11.37 59.23 -70.01
N GLU A 307 11.67 60.03 -71.04
CA GLU A 307 11.16 59.83 -72.39
C GLU A 307 12.05 58.82 -73.14
N GLY A 308 11.39 57.83 -73.74
CA GLY A 308 11.94 56.95 -74.77
C GLY A 308 12.37 55.57 -74.27
N ILE A 309 12.03 54.45 -74.92
CA ILE A 309 11.27 54.11 -76.13
C ILE A 309 10.70 52.70 -75.89
#